data_AF-A0A3B9HJ18-F1
#
_entry.id   AF-A0A3B9HJ18-F1
#
_cell.length_a   1.000
_cell.length_b   1.000
_cell.length_c   1.000
_cell.angle_alpha   90.00
_cell.angle_beta   90.00
_cell.angle_gamma   90.00
#
_symmetry.space_group_name_H-M   'P 1'
#
loop_
_entity.id
_entity.type
_entity.pdbx_description
1 polymer ?
#
loop_
_entity_poly.entity_id
_entity_poly.type
_entity_poly.pdbx_seq_one_letter_code
_entity_poly.pdbx_strand_id
1 'polypeptide(L)'
;MRKPSAILILVLSGILLTVSCARDEILHENLVVDGNTPPPSNGISTLQLNNYINNLYIDLFGRAPTEGELEDRSEYLRTNNYSEEARGTIIDELMESYEYYKNINILTTQKMLVDVDSITVTNQIATYEYIIYLNELAGDTLYNYLIEFEVQKLTDLLQAPVDLYEGSIGVNEYFRRFIYNYYYDEVNMGSLNFVVSCFENLFQRLPTDEETSDGIAMVDGTSSQLLLIDGSSKEDFVDIVTNHLEFYQGQVIEAYHTLLAREPSSFEMYADGLDMMSDNHFNAVKKKILQSEEYAGF
;
A
#
# COMPACT_ATOMS: atom_id res chain seq x y z
N MET A 1 17.02 44.17 91.53
CA MET A 1 16.79 43.23 90.40
C MET A 1 17.00 43.98 89.09
N ARG A 2 18.19 43.86 88.47
CA ARG A 2 18.49 44.49 87.18
C ARG A 2 17.97 43.58 86.06
N LYS A 3 16.98 44.04 85.30
CA LYS A 3 16.52 43.35 84.09
C LYS A 3 17.66 43.36 83.06
N PRO A 4 18.07 42.22 82.49
CA PRO A 4 19.02 42.22 81.40
C PRO A 4 18.40 42.91 80.17
N SER A 5 19.19 43.77 79.55
CA SER A 5 18.86 44.59 78.40
C SER A 5 18.50 43.71 77.20
N ALA A 6 17.42 44.07 76.49
CA ALA A 6 16.95 43.40 75.26
C ALA A 6 18.03 43.28 74.15
N ILE A 7 19.14 44.01 74.28
CA ILE A 7 20.32 43.97 73.41
C ILE A 7 21.09 42.64 73.54
N LEU A 8 21.07 41.97 74.70
CA LEU A 8 21.79 40.70 74.90
C LEU A 8 21.06 39.51 74.26
N ILE A 9 19.73 39.58 74.14
CA ILE A 9 18.91 38.53 73.49
C ILE A 9 19.01 38.62 71.96
N LEU A 10 19.18 39.83 71.42
CA LEU A 10 19.30 40.04 69.97
C LEU A 10 20.68 39.60 69.43
N VAL A 11 21.74 39.68 70.25
CA VAL A 11 23.08 39.20 69.88
C VAL A 11 23.18 37.66 69.96
N LEU A 12 22.43 37.02 70.87
CA LEU A 12 22.40 35.55 70.97
C LEU A 12 21.56 34.88 69.86
N SER A 13 20.58 35.60 69.30
CA SER A 13 19.77 35.14 68.17
C SER A 13 20.47 35.26 66.80
N GLY A 14 21.55 36.04 66.69
CA GLY A 14 22.31 36.23 65.46
C GLY A 14 23.38 35.16 65.18
N ILE A 15 23.75 34.36 66.19
CA ILE A 15 24.84 33.36 66.10
C ILE A 15 24.31 31.97 65.69
N LEU A 16 23.00 31.74 65.73
CA LEU A 16 22.39 30.43 65.41
C LEU A 16 22.00 30.24 63.93
N LEU A 17 22.32 31.20 63.04
CA LEU A 17 21.96 31.13 61.62
C LEU A 17 23.09 30.67 60.68
N THR A 18 24.24 30.22 61.19
CA THR A 18 25.39 29.82 60.35
C THR A 18 25.65 28.31 60.27
N VAL A 19 24.71 27.45 60.66
CA VAL A 19 24.80 26.01 60.36
C VAL A 19 24.18 25.77 58.99
N SER A 20 24.92 26.11 57.95
CA SER A 20 24.69 25.57 56.61
C SER A 20 24.95 24.07 56.68
N CYS A 21 23.97 23.24 56.33
CA CYS A 21 24.27 21.87 55.88
C CYS A 21 25.34 21.97 54.80
N ALA A 22 26.47 21.29 54.99
CA ALA A 22 27.30 20.95 53.84
C ALA A 22 26.41 20.10 52.92
N ARG A 23 26.16 20.60 51.72
CA ARG A 23 25.59 19.76 50.65
C ARG A 23 26.70 18.77 50.34
N ASP A 24 26.53 17.51 50.70
CA ASP A 24 27.35 16.45 50.13
C ASP A 24 27.20 16.58 48.61
N GLU A 25 28.28 16.99 47.94
CA GLU A 25 28.37 16.85 46.51
C GLU A 25 28.29 15.34 46.25
N ILE A 26 27.16 14.90 45.70
CA ILE A 26 27.10 13.62 45.01
C ILE A 26 28.02 13.79 43.82
N LEU A 27 29.29 13.46 44.02
CA LEU A 27 30.21 13.16 42.93
C LEU A 27 29.58 12.00 42.19
N HIS A 28 29.00 12.28 41.03
CA HIS A 28 28.82 11.25 40.01
C HIS A 28 30.22 10.82 39.59
N GLU A 29 30.79 9.88 40.33
CA GLU A 29 31.91 9.11 39.85
C GLU A 29 31.42 8.47 38.55
N ASN A 30 32.01 8.86 37.42
CA ASN A 30 31.89 8.11 36.19
C ASN A 30 32.49 6.72 36.50
N LEU A 31 31.64 5.81 36.94
CA LEU A 31 31.92 4.38 36.98
C LEU A 31 32.13 3.95 35.53
N VAL A 32 33.37 4.10 35.04
CA VAL A 32 33.80 3.45 33.82
C VAL A 32 33.96 1.99 34.18
N VAL A 33 32.98 1.18 33.79
CA VAL A 33 33.08 -0.28 33.84
C VAL A 33 34.04 -0.69 32.74
N ASP A 34 35.31 -0.92 33.09
CA ASP A 34 36.29 -1.47 32.17
C ASP A 34 35.82 -2.84 31.65
N GLY A 35 35.81 -3.01 30.33
CA GLY A 35 35.31 -4.21 29.66
C GLY A 35 33.93 -4.09 29.03
N ASN A 36 33.24 -2.94 29.16
CA ASN A 36 32.08 -2.66 28.31
C ASN A 36 32.56 -2.27 26.90
N THR A 37 32.68 -3.25 26.01
CA THR A 37 32.67 -2.96 24.57
C THR A 37 31.26 -2.50 24.23
N PRO A 38 31.07 -1.22 23.81
CA PRO A 38 29.78 -0.79 23.31
C PRO A 38 29.36 -1.77 22.21
N PRO A 39 28.09 -2.22 22.18
CA PRO A 39 27.62 -2.95 21.01
C PRO A 39 27.96 -2.10 19.78
N PRO A 40 28.34 -2.70 18.64
CA PRO A 40 28.55 -1.92 17.42
C PRO A 40 27.24 -1.17 17.14
N SER A 41 27.20 0.10 17.53
CA SER A 41 26.02 0.90 17.36
C SER A 41 26.16 1.47 15.97
N ASN A 42 25.58 0.78 15.01
CA ASN A 42 25.45 1.25 13.64
C ASN A 42 24.50 2.47 13.56
N GLY A 43 24.30 3.20 14.66
CA GLY A 43 23.36 4.32 14.82
C GLY A 43 21.89 3.91 14.98
N ILE A 44 21.52 2.69 14.57
CA ILE A 44 20.13 2.24 14.47
C ILE A 44 19.65 1.68 15.81
N SER A 45 18.58 2.26 16.35
CA SER A 45 17.93 1.77 17.57
C SER A 45 17.07 0.53 17.30
N THR A 46 16.90 -0.33 18.30
CA THR A 46 15.97 -1.47 18.24
C THR A 46 14.55 -1.02 17.89
N LEU A 47 14.13 0.17 18.36
CA LEU A 47 12.83 0.73 18.02
C LEU A 47 12.70 1.04 16.52
N GLN A 48 13.70 1.67 15.91
CA GLN A 48 13.71 1.96 14.47
C GLN A 48 13.65 0.66 13.65
N LEU A 49 14.47 -0.33 14.02
CA LEU A 49 14.47 -1.63 13.37
C LEU A 49 13.11 -2.32 13.44
N ASN A 50 12.52 -2.38 14.64
CA ASN A 50 11.22 -3.02 14.84
C ASN A 50 10.10 -2.27 14.10
N ASN A 51 10.14 -0.94 14.06
CA ASN A 51 9.18 -0.15 13.30
C ASN A 51 9.27 -0.43 11.80
N TYR A 52 10.49 -0.49 11.25
CA TYR A 52 10.69 -0.84 9.84
C TYR A 52 10.11 -2.22 9.50
N ILE A 53 10.43 -3.24 10.30
CA ILE A 53 9.91 -4.60 10.07
C ILE A 53 8.38 -4.64 10.25
N ASN A 54 7.84 -3.97 11.26
CA ASN A 54 6.40 -3.89 11.46
C ASN A 54 5.70 -3.23 10.26
N ASN A 55 6.23 -2.12 9.76
CA ASN A 55 5.68 -1.42 8.61
C ASN A 55 5.71 -2.31 7.36
N LEU A 56 6.82 -3.02 7.09
CA LEU A 56 6.89 -3.96 5.97
C LEU A 56 5.75 -4.98 6.01
N TYR A 57 5.52 -5.60 7.16
CA TYR A 57 4.47 -6.62 7.31
C TYR A 57 3.07 -6.01 7.21
N ILE A 58 2.86 -4.81 7.75
CA ILE A 58 1.56 -4.13 7.65
C ILE A 58 1.27 -3.75 6.20
N ASP A 59 2.24 -3.12 5.52
CA ASP A 59 2.05 -2.62 4.16
C ASP A 59 1.96 -3.76 3.14
N LEU A 60 2.72 -4.84 3.33
CA LEU A 60 2.72 -5.98 2.41
C LEU A 60 1.65 -7.02 2.73
N PHE A 61 1.42 -7.37 4.00
CA PHE A 61 0.51 -8.46 4.40
C PHE A 61 -0.77 -7.99 5.10
N GLY A 62 -0.88 -6.71 5.47
CA GLY A 62 -2.04 -6.21 6.20
C GLY A 62 -2.09 -6.64 7.67
N ARG A 63 -0.96 -7.09 8.25
CA ARG A 63 -0.86 -7.52 9.65
C ARG A 63 0.50 -7.21 10.25
N ALA A 64 0.60 -7.21 11.58
CA ALA A 64 1.90 -7.19 12.25
C ALA A 64 2.64 -8.54 12.08
N PRO A 65 3.98 -8.55 12.14
CA PRO A 65 4.75 -9.78 12.22
C PRO A 65 4.45 -10.49 13.54
N THR A 66 4.57 -11.81 13.51
CA THR A 66 4.64 -12.62 14.73
C THR A 66 5.93 -12.33 15.50
N GLU A 67 5.99 -12.72 16.77
CA GLU A 67 7.20 -12.54 17.59
C GLU A 67 8.42 -13.24 16.97
N GLY A 68 8.25 -14.44 16.42
CA GLY A 68 9.31 -15.16 15.73
C GLY A 68 9.76 -14.49 14.43
N GLU A 69 8.81 -14.05 13.59
CA GLU A 69 9.14 -13.28 12.38
C GLU A 69 9.92 -12.00 12.74
N LEU A 70 9.49 -11.26 13.75
CA LEU A 70 10.19 -10.04 14.16
C LEU A 70 11.60 -10.32 14.68
N GLU A 71 11.79 -11.36 15.49
CA GLU A 71 13.10 -11.78 16.01
C GLU A 71 14.05 -12.20 14.87
N ASP A 72 13.59 -13.10 13.99
CA ASP A 72 14.37 -13.64 12.87
C ASP A 72 14.81 -12.53 11.90
N ARG A 73 13.87 -11.64 11.51
CA ARG A 73 14.17 -10.51 10.61
C ARG A 73 15.10 -9.50 11.26
N SER A 74 14.92 -9.22 12.55
CA SER A 74 15.80 -8.31 13.29
C SER A 74 17.23 -8.83 13.35
N GLU A 75 17.40 -10.12 13.62
CA GLU A 75 18.73 -10.74 13.69
C GLU A 75 19.41 -10.82 12.31
N TYR A 76 18.63 -11.12 11.27
CA TYR A 76 19.13 -11.09 9.89
C TYR A 76 19.66 -9.71 9.51
N LEU A 77 18.90 -8.64 9.77
CA LEU A 77 19.33 -7.27 9.47
C LEU A 77 20.56 -6.86 10.28
N ARG A 78 20.63 -7.22 11.56
CA ARG A 78 21.82 -6.97 12.40
C ARG A 78 23.07 -7.61 11.84
N THR A 79 22.99 -8.90 11.50
CA THR A 79 24.12 -9.68 10.98
C THR A 79 24.59 -9.16 9.62
N ASN A 80 23.69 -8.59 8.84
CA ASN A 80 23.99 -8.02 7.52
C ASN A 80 24.14 -6.49 7.52
N ASN A 81 24.45 -5.90 8.67
CA ASN A 81 24.72 -4.46 8.83
C ASN A 81 23.62 -3.53 8.32
N TYR A 82 22.37 -4.00 8.31
CA TYR A 82 21.19 -3.22 7.89
C TYR A 82 21.29 -2.69 6.44
N SER A 83 22.09 -3.34 5.60
CA SER A 83 22.32 -2.88 4.23
C SER A 83 21.03 -2.84 3.43
N GLU A 84 20.99 -1.97 2.42
CA GLU A 84 19.91 -1.92 1.44
C GLU A 84 19.68 -3.28 0.75
N GLU A 85 20.75 -4.03 0.53
CA GLU A 85 20.71 -5.40 0.00
C GLU A 85 20.00 -6.35 0.98
N ALA A 86 20.32 -6.29 2.27
CA ALA A 86 19.68 -7.12 3.28
C ALA A 86 18.19 -6.79 3.45
N ARG A 87 17.84 -5.49 3.40
CA ARG A 87 16.44 -5.05 3.31
C ARG A 87 15.74 -5.63 2.09
N GLY A 88 16.43 -5.60 0.94
CA GLY A 88 15.99 -6.20 -0.32
C GLY A 88 15.63 -7.67 -0.21
N THR A 89 16.50 -8.47 0.42
CA THR A 89 16.24 -9.90 0.64
C THR A 89 14.93 -10.12 1.39
N ILE A 90 14.70 -9.39 2.48
CA ILE A 90 13.45 -9.53 3.26
C ILE A 90 12.25 -9.13 2.40
N ILE A 91 12.34 -8.02 1.66
CA ILE A 91 11.23 -7.55 0.83
C ILE A 91 10.90 -8.55 -0.28
N ASP A 92 11.92 -9.13 -0.94
CA ASP A 92 11.72 -10.17 -1.95
C ASP A 92 11.00 -11.38 -1.36
N GLU A 93 11.47 -11.89 -0.22
CA GLU A 93 10.84 -13.03 0.46
C GLU A 93 9.38 -12.75 0.84
N LEU A 94 9.06 -11.52 1.26
CA LEU A 94 7.69 -11.13 1.55
C LEU A 94 6.84 -11.02 0.28
N MET A 95 7.36 -10.40 -0.79
CA MET A 95 6.66 -10.24 -2.07
C MET A 95 6.50 -11.56 -2.85
N GLU A 96 7.31 -12.58 -2.56
CA GLU A 96 7.15 -13.95 -3.06
C GLU A 96 6.02 -14.72 -2.36
N SER A 97 5.50 -14.23 -1.23
CA SER A 97 4.41 -14.89 -0.52
C SER A 97 3.06 -14.59 -1.16
N TYR A 98 2.18 -15.60 -1.26
CA TYR A 98 0.78 -15.37 -1.65
C TYR A 98 0.04 -14.42 -0.67
N GLU A 99 0.52 -14.28 0.57
CA GLU A 99 -0.05 -13.34 1.54
C GLU A 99 0.03 -11.88 1.05
N TYR A 100 1.09 -11.54 0.30
CA TYR A 100 1.23 -10.23 -0.35
C TYR A 100 0.12 -9.97 -1.38
N TYR A 101 -0.09 -10.91 -2.31
CA TYR A 101 -1.11 -10.79 -3.36
C TYR A 101 -2.53 -10.83 -2.79
N LYS A 102 -2.74 -11.58 -1.71
CA LYS A 102 -3.99 -11.54 -0.96
C LYS A 102 -4.27 -10.15 -0.40
N ASN A 103 -3.28 -9.48 0.18
CA ASN A 103 -3.44 -8.12 0.70
C ASN A 103 -3.74 -7.12 -0.42
N ILE A 104 -3.01 -7.20 -1.56
CA ILE A 104 -3.32 -6.41 -2.77
C ILE A 104 -4.79 -6.60 -3.16
N ASN A 105 -5.27 -7.84 -3.21
CA ASN A 105 -6.64 -8.14 -3.60
C ASN A 105 -7.69 -7.58 -2.64
N ILE A 106 -7.43 -7.62 -1.34
CA ILE A 106 -8.30 -7.03 -0.32
C ILE A 106 -8.41 -5.52 -0.51
N LEU A 107 -7.27 -4.83 -0.61
CA LEU A 107 -7.23 -3.37 -0.78
C LEU A 107 -7.84 -2.93 -2.11
N THR A 108 -7.60 -3.68 -3.19
CA THR A 108 -8.17 -3.38 -4.52
C THR A 108 -9.68 -3.57 -4.52
N THR A 109 -10.19 -4.66 -3.94
CA THR A 109 -11.63 -4.93 -3.79
C THR A 109 -12.32 -3.84 -2.97
N GLN A 110 -11.71 -3.43 -1.87
CA GLN A 110 -12.19 -2.31 -1.04
C GLN A 110 -12.33 -1.02 -1.84
N LYS A 111 -11.27 -0.67 -2.60
CA LYS A 111 -11.21 0.55 -3.40
C LYS A 111 -12.20 0.55 -4.57
N MET A 112 -12.29 -0.57 -5.30
CA MET A 112 -12.92 -0.60 -6.62
C MET A 112 -14.28 -1.27 -6.66
N LEU A 113 -14.57 -2.19 -5.74
CA LEU A 113 -15.76 -3.04 -5.76
C LEU A 113 -16.60 -2.94 -4.48
N VAL A 114 -16.29 -2.01 -3.57
CA VAL A 114 -17.06 -1.76 -2.34
C VAL A 114 -17.26 -3.04 -1.51
N ASP A 115 -16.15 -3.74 -1.25
CA ASP A 115 -16.11 -4.94 -0.39
C ASP A 115 -16.90 -6.16 -0.91
N VAL A 116 -17.09 -6.30 -2.23
CA VAL A 116 -17.66 -7.53 -2.82
C VAL A 116 -16.75 -8.73 -2.52
N ASP A 117 -17.28 -9.70 -1.77
CA ASP A 117 -16.54 -10.91 -1.41
C ASP A 117 -16.64 -12.03 -2.48
N SER A 118 -15.71 -12.99 -2.42
CA SER A 118 -15.65 -14.12 -3.37
C SER A 118 -16.91 -15.02 -3.38
N ILE A 119 -17.62 -15.15 -2.26
CA ILE A 119 -18.85 -15.93 -2.16
C ILE A 119 -19.96 -15.22 -2.94
N THR A 120 -20.04 -13.90 -2.81
CA THR A 120 -20.96 -13.05 -3.56
C THR A 120 -20.74 -13.21 -5.07
N VAL A 121 -19.49 -13.11 -5.54
CA VAL A 121 -19.14 -13.34 -6.96
C VAL A 121 -19.50 -14.76 -7.41
N THR A 122 -19.18 -15.77 -6.60
CA THR A 122 -19.49 -17.18 -6.91
C THR A 122 -21.00 -17.43 -7.02
N ASN A 123 -21.80 -16.83 -6.14
CA ASN A 123 -23.26 -16.93 -6.20
C ASN A 123 -23.82 -16.27 -7.46
N GLN A 124 -23.21 -15.17 -7.92
CA GLN A 124 -23.62 -14.50 -9.15
C GLN A 124 -23.30 -15.36 -10.39
N ILE A 125 -22.13 -16.00 -10.43
CA ILE A 125 -21.78 -16.99 -11.46
C ILE A 125 -22.83 -18.12 -11.48
N ALA A 126 -23.12 -18.74 -10.32
CA ALA A 126 -24.11 -19.80 -10.25
C ALA A 126 -25.52 -19.36 -10.69
N THR A 127 -25.88 -18.10 -10.44
CA THR A 127 -27.14 -17.50 -10.91
C THR A 127 -27.17 -17.42 -12.44
N TYR A 128 -26.09 -16.96 -13.07
CA TYR A 128 -25.98 -16.89 -14.52
C TYR A 128 -25.98 -18.28 -15.17
N GLU A 129 -25.25 -19.25 -14.62
CA GLU A 129 -25.25 -20.64 -15.10
C GLU A 129 -26.65 -21.27 -15.02
N TYR A 130 -27.40 -20.99 -13.95
CA TYR A 130 -28.78 -21.45 -13.83
C TYR A 130 -29.71 -20.83 -14.89
N ILE A 131 -29.52 -19.55 -15.22
CA ILE A 131 -30.28 -18.89 -16.30
C ILE A 131 -29.96 -19.52 -17.66
N ILE A 132 -28.68 -19.77 -17.95
CA ILE A 132 -28.24 -20.47 -19.17
C ILE A 132 -28.95 -21.82 -19.31
N TYR A 133 -28.95 -22.62 -18.25
CA TYR A 133 -29.62 -23.92 -18.22
C TYR A 133 -31.13 -23.82 -18.51
N LEU A 134 -31.83 -22.84 -17.92
CA LEU A 134 -33.26 -22.63 -18.18
C LEU A 134 -33.54 -22.23 -19.63
N ASN A 135 -32.71 -21.36 -20.21
CA ASN A 135 -32.79 -20.92 -21.59
C ASN A 135 -32.60 -22.09 -22.58
N GLU A 136 -31.65 -23.00 -22.30
CA GLU A 136 -31.45 -24.21 -23.08
C GLU A 136 -32.68 -25.14 -23.05
N LEU A 137 -33.29 -25.32 -21.87
CA LEU A 137 -34.53 -26.10 -21.75
C LEU A 137 -35.71 -25.48 -22.51
N ALA A 138 -35.76 -24.15 -22.59
CA ALA A 138 -36.78 -23.42 -23.32
C ALA A 138 -36.51 -23.35 -24.84
N GLY A 139 -35.30 -23.69 -25.28
CA GLY A 139 -34.87 -23.64 -26.68
C GLY A 139 -34.49 -22.25 -27.19
N ASP A 140 -34.26 -21.28 -26.29
CA ASP A 140 -33.83 -19.91 -26.62
C ASP A 140 -32.38 -19.69 -26.20
N THR A 141 -31.44 -19.92 -27.12
CA THR A 141 -29.99 -19.93 -26.82
C THR A 141 -29.25 -18.69 -27.30
N LEU A 142 -29.89 -17.78 -28.03
CA LEU A 142 -29.19 -16.63 -28.63
C LEU A 142 -28.60 -15.70 -27.56
N TYR A 143 -29.31 -15.54 -26.44
CA TYR A 143 -28.88 -14.67 -25.34
C TYR A 143 -27.83 -15.33 -24.43
N ASN A 144 -27.65 -16.66 -24.48
CA ASN A 144 -26.70 -17.37 -23.61
C ASN A 144 -25.27 -16.93 -23.84
N TYR A 145 -24.89 -16.60 -25.08
CA TYR A 145 -23.55 -16.10 -25.39
C TYR A 145 -23.16 -14.85 -24.58
N LEU A 146 -24.11 -13.92 -24.37
CA LEU A 146 -23.87 -12.71 -23.57
C LEU A 146 -23.69 -13.06 -22.09
N ILE A 147 -24.50 -13.99 -21.57
CA ILE A 147 -24.41 -14.44 -20.18
C ILE A 147 -23.10 -15.22 -19.94
N GLU A 148 -22.71 -16.09 -20.86
CA GLU A 148 -21.44 -16.82 -20.81
C GLU A 148 -20.25 -15.87 -20.76
N PHE A 149 -20.31 -14.77 -21.50
CA PHE A 149 -19.28 -13.73 -21.44
C PHE A 149 -19.22 -13.05 -20.07
N GLU A 150 -20.37 -12.76 -19.44
CA GLU A 150 -20.40 -12.25 -18.05
C GLU A 150 -19.85 -13.26 -17.03
N VAL A 151 -20.15 -14.55 -17.21
CA VAL A 151 -19.60 -15.62 -16.37
C VAL A 151 -18.07 -15.67 -16.49
N GLN A 152 -17.53 -15.53 -17.71
CA GLN A 152 -16.09 -15.50 -17.92
C GLN A 152 -15.43 -14.31 -17.18
N LYS A 153 -15.98 -13.10 -17.31
CA LYS A 153 -15.44 -11.91 -16.62
C LYS A 153 -15.43 -12.07 -15.10
N LEU A 154 -16.49 -12.65 -14.52
CA LEU A 154 -16.55 -12.92 -13.08
C LEU A 154 -15.59 -14.03 -12.64
N THR A 155 -15.37 -15.03 -13.50
CA THR A 155 -14.38 -16.09 -13.25
C THR A 155 -12.97 -15.52 -13.29
N ASP A 156 -12.67 -14.67 -14.27
CA ASP A 156 -11.39 -13.99 -14.41
C ASP A 156 -11.11 -13.08 -13.20
N LEU A 157 -12.12 -12.37 -12.71
CA LEU A 157 -12.05 -11.57 -11.48
C LEU A 157 -11.67 -12.43 -10.26
N LEU A 158 -12.28 -13.61 -10.11
CA LEU A 158 -11.97 -14.53 -8.99
C LEU A 158 -10.54 -15.07 -9.08
N GLN A 159 -10.03 -15.30 -10.28
CA GLN A 159 -8.68 -15.87 -10.49
C GLN A 159 -7.57 -14.82 -10.54
N ALA A 160 -7.89 -13.54 -10.73
CA ALA A 160 -6.93 -12.45 -10.83
C ALA A 160 -5.81 -12.46 -9.76
N PRO A 161 -6.07 -12.65 -8.45
CA PRO A 161 -4.99 -12.68 -7.45
C PRO A 161 -4.06 -13.90 -7.58
N VAL A 162 -4.58 -15.05 -7.99
CA VAL A 162 -3.78 -16.27 -8.21
C VAL A 162 -2.95 -16.12 -9.47
N ASP A 163 -3.56 -15.66 -10.56
CA ASP A 163 -2.89 -15.43 -11.83
C ASP A 163 -1.77 -14.39 -11.70
N LEU A 164 -2.00 -13.32 -10.92
CA LEU A 164 -0.98 -12.31 -10.65
C LEU A 164 0.17 -12.87 -9.81
N TYR A 165 -0.13 -13.70 -8.81
CA TYR A 165 0.87 -14.37 -7.97
C TYR A 165 1.74 -15.35 -8.77
N GLU A 166 1.13 -16.13 -9.66
CA GLU A 166 1.84 -17.09 -10.53
C GLU A 166 2.60 -16.39 -11.66
N GLY A 167 2.40 -15.07 -11.84
CA GLY A 167 2.98 -14.28 -12.92
C GLY A 167 2.42 -14.62 -14.30
N SER A 168 1.22 -15.22 -14.36
CA SER A 168 0.54 -15.54 -15.62
C SER A 168 -0.10 -14.30 -16.26
N ILE A 169 -0.42 -13.29 -15.44
CA ILE A 169 -0.90 -11.97 -15.88
C ILE A 169 -0.07 -10.85 -15.28
N GLY A 170 -0.11 -9.69 -15.96
CA GLY A 170 0.48 -8.47 -15.45
C GLY A 170 -0.45 -7.63 -14.60
N VAL A 171 0.09 -6.55 -14.02
CA VAL A 171 -0.68 -5.63 -13.18
C VAL A 171 -1.77 -4.92 -14.01
N ASN A 172 -1.49 -4.61 -15.27
CA ASN A 172 -2.47 -4.10 -16.23
C ASN A 172 -3.67 -5.03 -16.38
N GLU A 173 -3.43 -6.31 -16.65
CA GLU A 173 -4.50 -7.31 -16.81
C GLU A 173 -5.23 -7.59 -15.49
N TYR A 174 -4.52 -7.57 -14.36
CA TYR A 174 -5.14 -7.65 -13.05
C TYR A 174 -6.16 -6.50 -12.84
N PHE A 175 -5.76 -5.25 -13.08
CA PHE A 175 -6.68 -4.10 -12.96
C PHE A 175 -7.78 -4.10 -14.04
N ARG A 176 -7.49 -4.62 -15.25
CA ARG A 176 -8.47 -4.82 -16.32
C ARG A 176 -9.64 -5.68 -15.86
N ARG A 177 -9.37 -6.81 -15.21
CA ARG A 177 -10.40 -7.71 -14.65
C ARG A 177 -11.21 -7.04 -13.54
N PHE A 178 -10.59 -6.15 -12.76
CA PHE A 178 -11.27 -5.40 -11.69
C PHE A 178 -12.22 -4.30 -12.20
N ILE A 179 -11.93 -3.66 -13.33
CA ILE A 179 -12.82 -2.65 -13.94
C ILE A 179 -13.80 -3.25 -14.95
N TYR A 180 -13.48 -4.40 -15.54
CA TYR A 180 -14.28 -5.03 -16.58
C TYR A 180 -15.08 -6.23 -16.06
N ASN A 181 -16.04 -5.95 -15.18
CA ASN A 181 -16.95 -6.95 -14.64
C ASN A 181 -18.28 -6.31 -14.19
N TYR A 182 -19.26 -7.18 -13.96
CA TYR A 182 -20.61 -6.80 -13.52
C TYR A 182 -20.61 -5.90 -12.25
N TYR A 183 -19.79 -6.20 -11.24
CA TYR A 183 -19.84 -5.45 -9.99
C TYR A 183 -19.28 -4.04 -10.12
N TYR A 184 -18.20 -3.86 -10.89
CA TYR A 184 -17.66 -2.53 -11.16
C TYR A 184 -18.68 -1.66 -11.89
N ASP A 185 -19.48 -2.25 -12.78
CA ASP A 185 -20.56 -1.57 -13.51
C ASP A 185 -21.72 -1.18 -12.59
N GLU A 186 -22.11 -2.07 -11.68
CA GLU A 186 -23.16 -1.79 -10.69
C GLU A 186 -22.75 -0.67 -9.72
N VAL A 187 -21.49 -0.68 -9.28
CA VAL A 187 -20.93 0.39 -8.42
C VAL A 187 -20.88 1.71 -9.20
N ASN A 188 -20.42 1.67 -10.45
CA ASN A 188 -20.17 2.85 -11.28
C ASN A 188 -21.23 2.99 -12.39
N MET A 189 -22.49 2.99 -11.98
CA MET A 189 -23.66 2.92 -12.85
C MET A 189 -23.67 4.01 -13.93
N GLY A 190 -23.70 3.57 -15.19
CA GLY A 190 -23.75 4.43 -16.38
C GLY A 190 -22.37 4.90 -16.85
N SER A 191 -22.26 5.17 -18.14
CA SER A 191 -20.98 5.39 -18.84
C SER A 191 -20.17 6.56 -18.29
N LEU A 192 -20.82 7.65 -17.86
CA LEU A 192 -20.13 8.78 -17.21
C LEU A 192 -19.44 8.35 -15.91
N ASN A 193 -20.16 7.68 -15.02
CA ASN A 193 -19.61 7.28 -13.73
C ASN A 193 -18.51 6.23 -13.93
N PHE A 194 -18.72 5.27 -14.83
CA PHE A 194 -17.71 4.29 -15.19
C PHE A 194 -16.40 4.95 -15.67
N VAL A 195 -16.48 5.91 -16.60
CA VAL A 195 -15.30 6.62 -17.13
C VAL A 195 -14.60 7.42 -16.03
N VAL A 196 -15.35 8.23 -15.27
CA VAL A 196 -14.77 9.03 -14.17
C VAL A 196 -14.10 8.13 -13.14
N SER A 197 -14.75 7.06 -12.71
CA SER A 197 -14.20 6.12 -11.75
C SER A 197 -12.96 5.40 -12.27
N CYS A 198 -12.86 5.08 -13.56
CA CYS A 198 -11.65 4.51 -14.13
C CYS A 198 -10.47 5.49 -14.02
N PHE A 199 -10.68 6.76 -14.36
CA PHE A 199 -9.64 7.79 -14.26
C PHE A 199 -9.19 8.01 -12.80
N GLU A 200 -10.14 8.10 -11.85
CA GLU A 200 -9.81 8.27 -10.44
C GLU A 200 -9.08 7.05 -9.87
N ASN A 201 -9.56 5.84 -10.15
CA ASN A 201 -8.98 4.61 -9.61
C ASN A 201 -7.63 4.27 -10.23
N LEU A 202 -7.46 4.48 -11.54
CA LEU A 202 -6.29 4.04 -12.29
C LEU A 202 -5.23 5.13 -12.43
N PHE A 203 -5.62 6.40 -12.66
CA PHE A 203 -4.69 7.50 -12.94
C PHE A 203 -4.53 8.47 -11.78
N GLN A 204 -5.30 8.31 -10.70
CA GLN A 204 -5.28 9.21 -9.53
C GLN A 204 -5.63 10.67 -9.90
N ARG A 205 -6.46 10.87 -10.93
CA ARG A 205 -6.95 12.18 -11.38
C ARG A 205 -8.35 12.10 -11.97
N LEU A 206 -8.99 13.24 -12.11
CA LEU A 206 -10.22 13.36 -12.91
C LEU A 206 -9.88 13.40 -14.42
N PRO A 207 -10.79 12.89 -15.28
CA PRO A 207 -10.70 13.10 -16.72
C PRO A 207 -10.94 14.57 -17.07
N THR A 208 -10.37 15.02 -18.18
CA THR A 208 -10.74 16.28 -18.83
C THR A 208 -12.12 16.18 -19.49
N ASP A 209 -12.71 17.31 -19.88
CA ASP A 209 -14.01 17.33 -20.57
C ASP A 209 -13.98 16.52 -21.88
N GLU A 210 -12.86 16.58 -22.62
CA GLU A 210 -12.64 15.83 -23.86
C GLU A 210 -12.54 14.33 -23.58
N GLU A 211 -11.66 13.92 -22.65
CA GLU A 211 -11.52 12.51 -22.24
C GLU A 211 -12.83 11.92 -21.71
N THR A 212 -13.63 12.73 -21.00
CA THR A 212 -14.94 12.31 -20.51
C THR A 212 -15.90 12.07 -21.66
N SER A 213 -16.00 13.02 -22.60
CA SER A 213 -16.88 12.91 -23.77
C SER A 213 -16.49 11.72 -24.65
N ASP A 214 -15.20 11.59 -24.96
CA ASP A 214 -14.70 10.52 -25.83
C ASP A 214 -14.76 9.15 -25.15
N GLY A 215 -14.48 9.09 -23.84
CA GLY A 215 -14.64 7.88 -23.04
C GLY A 215 -16.09 7.39 -23.00
N ILE A 216 -17.06 8.28 -22.78
CA ILE A 216 -18.49 7.92 -22.80
C ILE A 216 -18.89 7.41 -24.18
N ALA A 217 -18.51 8.11 -25.24
CA ALA A 217 -18.80 7.69 -26.60
C ALA A 217 -18.25 6.28 -26.89
N MET A 218 -17.03 5.98 -26.45
CA MET A 218 -16.38 4.68 -26.62
C MET A 218 -17.11 3.57 -25.86
N VAL A 219 -17.41 3.79 -24.58
CA VAL A 219 -18.13 2.83 -23.73
C VAL A 219 -19.54 2.53 -24.27
N ASP A 220 -20.20 3.54 -24.86
CA ASP A 220 -21.51 3.40 -25.50
C ASP A 220 -21.47 2.76 -26.90
N GLY A 221 -20.28 2.38 -27.39
CA GLY A 221 -20.11 1.69 -28.68
C GLY A 221 -19.98 2.62 -29.89
N THR A 222 -19.64 3.89 -29.67
CA THR A 222 -19.37 4.87 -30.72
C THR A 222 -17.87 5.04 -30.91
N SER A 223 -17.42 5.18 -32.16
CA SER A 223 -16.00 5.45 -32.43
C SER A 223 -15.57 6.81 -31.90
N SER A 224 -14.51 6.83 -31.09
CA SER A 224 -13.88 8.03 -30.54
C SER A 224 -12.38 7.78 -30.34
N GLN A 225 -11.67 8.78 -29.84
CA GLN A 225 -10.24 8.69 -29.54
C GLN A 225 -9.99 9.03 -28.08
N LEU A 226 -9.35 8.14 -27.33
CA LEU A 226 -8.99 8.35 -25.94
C LEU A 226 -7.48 8.24 -25.79
N LEU A 227 -6.83 9.23 -25.16
CA LEU A 227 -5.37 9.26 -25.00
C LEU A 227 -4.62 9.08 -26.33
N LEU A 228 -5.15 9.66 -27.41
CA LEU A 228 -4.66 9.55 -28.78
C LEU A 228 -4.71 8.13 -29.39
N ILE A 229 -5.51 7.23 -28.81
CA ILE A 229 -5.75 5.88 -29.29
C ILE A 229 -7.23 5.75 -29.69
N ASP A 230 -7.46 5.29 -30.92
CA ASP A 230 -8.81 5.09 -31.44
C ASP A 230 -9.46 3.85 -30.80
N GLY A 231 -10.75 3.94 -30.49
CA GLY A 231 -11.54 2.84 -29.98
C GLY A 231 -13.02 2.99 -30.32
N SER A 232 -13.79 1.92 -30.14
CA SER A 232 -15.21 1.89 -30.52
C SER A 232 -16.07 1.01 -29.62
N SER A 233 -15.52 0.52 -28.52
CA SER A 233 -16.21 -0.35 -27.59
C SER A 233 -15.73 -0.13 -26.16
N LYS A 234 -16.52 -0.59 -25.20
CA LYS A 234 -16.11 -0.62 -23.79
C LYS A 234 -14.83 -1.45 -23.56
N GLU A 235 -14.64 -2.51 -24.34
CA GLU A 235 -13.41 -3.31 -24.27
C GLU A 235 -12.19 -2.49 -24.72
N ASP A 236 -12.31 -1.76 -25.84
CA ASP A 236 -11.25 -0.85 -26.30
C ASP A 236 -10.94 0.22 -25.25
N PHE A 237 -11.96 0.79 -24.60
CA PHE A 237 -11.76 1.77 -23.52
C PHE A 237 -10.94 1.16 -22.37
N VAL A 238 -11.34 -0.01 -21.89
CA VAL A 238 -10.67 -0.72 -20.78
C VAL A 238 -9.23 -1.07 -21.16
N ASP A 239 -9.01 -1.55 -22.38
CA ASP A 239 -7.68 -1.88 -22.88
C ASP A 239 -6.79 -0.64 -22.95
N ILE A 240 -7.30 0.50 -23.45
CA ILE A 240 -6.57 1.77 -23.50
C ILE A 240 -6.16 2.22 -22.09
N VAL A 241 -7.11 2.29 -21.15
CA VAL A 241 -6.84 2.86 -19.82
C VAL A 241 -6.00 1.96 -18.93
N THR A 242 -5.83 0.68 -19.25
CA THR A 242 -4.99 -0.25 -18.48
C THR A 242 -3.61 -0.47 -19.08
N ASN A 243 -3.38 -0.08 -20.35
CA ASN A 243 -2.10 -0.28 -21.03
C ASN A 243 -1.36 1.04 -21.35
N HIS A 244 -2.00 2.20 -21.14
CA HIS A 244 -1.35 3.49 -21.36
C HIS A 244 -0.32 3.82 -20.26
N LEU A 245 0.69 4.64 -20.57
CA LEU A 245 1.72 5.05 -19.59
C LEU A 245 1.13 5.69 -18.32
N GLU A 246 0.04 6.43 -18.47
CA GLU A 246 -0.65 7.07 -17.33
C GLU A 246 -1.19 6.07 -16.31
N PHE A 247 -1.55 4.84 -16.73
CA PHE A 247 -1.92 3.78 -15.79
C PHE A 247 -0.77 3.48 -14.84
N TYR A 248 0.41 3.24 -15.40
CA TYR A 248 1.61 2.92 -14.62
C TYR A 248 2.03 4.11 -13.74
N GLN A 249 1.91 5.34 -14.23
CA GLN A 249 2.14 6.54 -13.40
C GLN A 249 1.15 6.63 -12.23
N GLY A 250 -0.12 6.31 -12.44
CA GLY A 250 -1.11 6.23 -11.38
C GLY A 250 -0.79 5.16 -10.33
N GLN A 251 -0.24 4.00 -10.76
CA GLN A 251 0.25 2.98 -9.84
C GLN A 251 1.47 3.44 -9.02
N VAL A 252 2.35 4.25 -9.61
CA VAL A 252 3.47 4.88 -8.89
C VAL A 252 2.94 5.86 -7.85
N ILE A 253 2.01 6.73 -8.21
CA ILE A 253 1.39 7.70 -7.27
C ILE A 253 0.78 6.95 -6.08
N GLU A 254 0.01 5.90 -6.34
CA GLU A 254 -0.57 5.06 -5.28
C GLU A 254 0.51 4.46 -4.38
N ALA A 255 1.57 3.88 -4.95
CA ALA A 255 2.66 3.29 -4.16
C ALA A 255 3.36 4.31 -3.26
N TYR A 256 3.60 5.52 -3.75
CA TYR A 256 4.19 6.61 -2.98
C TYR A 256 3.26 7.11 -1.86
N HIS A 257 1.95 7.19 -2.12
CA HIS A 257 0.96 7.52 -1.11
C HIS A 257 0.85 6.48 0.00
N THR A 258 0.77 5.20 -0.36
CA THR A 258 0.60 4.14 0.63
C THR A 258 1.88 3.91 1.43
N LEU A 259 3.06 3.93 0.79
CA LEU A 259 4.31 3.52 1.42
C LEU A 259 5.10 4.68 2.04
N LEU A 260 5.05 5.88 1.46
CA LEU A 260 5.82 7.05 1.92
C LEU A 260 4.95 8.19 2.43
N ALA A 261 3.62 8.10 2.29
CA ALA A 261 2.67 9.15 2.67
C ALA A 261 2.98 10.52 2.02
N ARG A 262 3.48 10.52 0.78
CA ARG A 262 3.74 11.72 -0.03
C ARG A 262 3.50 11.46 -1.51
N GLU A 263 3.41 12.54 -2.28
CA GLU A 263 3.40 12.49 -3.75
C GLU A 263 4.81 12.19 -4.31
N PRO A 264 4.92 11.45 -5.43
CA PRO A 264 6.16 11.35 -6.18
C PRO A 264 6.50 12.69 -6.86
N SER A 265 7.78 12.98 -7.04
CA SER A 265 8.21 14.04 -7.94
C SER A 265 7.90 13.69 -9.40
N SER A 266 7.84 14.69 -10.29
CA SER A 266 7.60 14.44 -11.72
C SER A 266 8.64 13.52 -12.36
N PHE A 267 9.88 13.50 -11.83
CA PHE A 267 10.92 12.59 -12.29
C PHE A 267 10.68 11.16 -11.79
N GLU A 268 10.40 10.98 -10.50
CA GLU A 268 10.06 9.67 -9.92
C GLU A 268 8.86 9.06 -10.63
N MET A 269 7.76 9.83 -10.77
CA MET A 269 6.55 9.39 -11.45
C MET A 269 6.81 8.92 -12.88
N TYR A 270 7.60 9.68 -13.65
CA TYR A 270 7.88 9.33 -15.04
C TYR A 270 8.84 8.14 -15.16
N ALA A 271 9.96 8.16 -14.43
CA ALA A 271 10.97 7.11 -14.49
C ALA A 271 10.41 5.78 -13.97
N ASP A 272 9.77 5.79 -12.80
CA ASP A 272 9.21 4.59 -12.21
C ASP A 272 7.98 4.08 -13.00
N GLY A 273 7.23 4.98 -13.64
CA GLY A 273 6.12 4.60 -14.52
C GLY A 273 6.62 3.87 -15.77
N LEU A 274 7.74 4.29 -16.35
CA LEU A 274 8.39 3.56 -17.45
C LEU A 274 8.95 2.21 -16.97
N ASP A 275 9.56 2.17 -15.78
CA ASP A 275 10.09 0.93 -15.21
C ASP A 275 8.96 -0.08 -14.97
N MET A 276 7.82 0.33 -14.42
CA MET A 276 6.64 -0.52 -14.26
C MET A 276 6.07 -1.01 -15.59
N MET A 277 6.06 -0.16 -16.62
CA MET A 277 5.59 -0.51 -17.96
C MET A 277 6.52 -1.53 -18.65
N SER A 278 7.83 -1.45 -18.40
CA SER A 278 8.82 -2.37 -18.97
C SER A 278 8.77 -3.73 -18.28
N ASP A 279 8.45 -4.79 -19.05
CA ASP A 279 8.39 -6.18 -18.56
C ASP A 279 7.54 -6.37 -17.28
N ASN A 280 6.57 -5.48 -17.04
CA ASN A 280 5.57 -5.56 -15.97
C ASN A 280 6.17 -5.69 -14.55
N HIS A 281 7.24 -4.96 -14.27
CA HIS A 281 7.97 -4.98 -12.99
C HIS A 281 7.29 -4.17 -11.87
N PHE A 282 5.99 -4.35 -11.65
CA PHE A 282 5.23 -3.70 -10.57
C PHE A 282 5.89 -3.84 -9.19
N ASN A 283 6.34 -5.06 -8.86
CA ASN A 283 6.99 -5.33 -7.59
C ASN A 283 8.36 -4.67 -7.48
N ALA A 284 9.08 -4.46 -8.59
CA ALA A 284 10.41 -3.86 -8.55
C ALA A 284 10.37 -2.40 -8.09
N VAL A 285 9.39 -1.62 -8.55
CA VAL A 285 9.23 -0.23 -8.09
C VAL A 285 8.80 -0.18 -6.63
N LYS A 286 7.85 -1.02 -6.22
CA LYS A 286 7.47 -1.10 -4.80
C LYS A 286 8.65 -1.50 -3.92
N LYS A 287 9.45 -2.48 -4.36
CA LYS A 287 10.67 -2.90 -3.68
C LYS A 287 11.66 -1.74 -3.54
N LYS A 288 11.93 -1.00 -4.64
CA LYS A 288 12.81 0.18 -4.63
C LYS A 288 12.38 1.19 -3.55
N ILE A 289 11.08 1.44 -3.41
CA ILE A 289 10.54 2.33 -2.38
C ILE A 289 10.80 1.76 -0.97
N LEU A 290 10.44 0.49 -0.74
CA LEU A 290 10.56 -0.18 0.56
C LEU A 290 12.01 -0.39 1.03
N GLN A 291 12.96 -0.48 0.09
CA GLN A 291 14.39 -0.60 0.37
C GLN A 291 15.05 0.74 0.74
N SER A 292 14.42 1.85 0.35
CA SER A 292 14.99 3.19 0.52
C SER A 292 15.23 3.56 1.98
N GLU A 293 16.22 4.42 2.22
CA GLU A 293 16.44 5.03 3.54
C GLU A 293 15.24 5.86 4.00
N GLU A 294 14.49 6.44 3.04
CA GLU A 294 13.29 7.23 3.33
C GLU A 294 12.20 6.37 3.99
N TYR A 295 11.95 5.18 3.45
CA TYR A 295 11.00 4.24 4.03
C TYR A 295 11.53 3.62 5.33
N ALA A 296 12.80 3.20 5.34
CA ALA A 296 13.40 2.54 6.51
C ALA A 296 13.55 3.47 7.72
N GLY A 297 13.75 4.77 7.48
CA GLY A 297 14.02 5.76 8.52
C GLY A 297 15.43 5.63 9.11
N PHE A 298 16.34 4.96 8.40
CA PHE A 298 17.76 4.81 8.73
C PHE A 298 18.62 4.32 7.56
#